data_AF-V5SK12-F1
#
_entry.id   AF-V5SK12-F1
#
_cell.length_a   1.000
_cell.length_b   1.000
_cell.length_c   1.000
_cell.angle_alpha   90.00
_cell.angle_beta   90.00
_cell.angle_gamma   90.00
#
_symmetry.space_group_name_H-M   'P 1'
#
loop_
_entity.id
_entity.type
_entity.pdbx_description
1 polymer ?
#
loop_
_entity_poly.entity_id
_entity_poly.type
_entity_poly.pdbx_seq_one_letter_code
_entity_poly.pdbx_strand_id
1 'polypeptide(L)' 'MRYLVSMIFALAGLMVAVLYLSSEVANWVVAQQSFDSPDSAGSMHMLAFIATNFAALVVGWIVGWIVATPFAGDEAG' A
#
# COMPACT_ATOMS: atom_id res chain seq x y z
N MET A 1 -17.16 4.38 14.70
CA MET A 1 -16.38 3.13 14.47
C MET A 1 -15.69 3.01 13.10
N ARG A 2 -16.17 3.70 12.06
CA ARG A 2 -15.64 3.63 10.68
C ARG A 2 -14.12 3.84 10.51
N TYR A 3 -13.53 4.76 11.27
CA TYR A 3 -12.09 5.05 11.20
C TYR A 3 -11.20 3.89 11.69
N LEU A 4 -11.66 3.13 12.70
CA LEU A 4 -10.90 1.98 13.21
C LEU A 4 -10.89 0.85 12.18
N VAL A 5 -12.04 0.58 11.56
CA VAL A 5 -12.16 -0.44 10.50
C VAL A 5 -11.27 -0.05 9.32
N SER A 6 -11.32 1.19 8.85
CA SER A 6 -10.45 1.61 7.74
C SER A 6 -8.97 1.56 8.07
N MET A 7 -8.57 1.81 9.32
CA MET A 7 -7.18 1.66 9.75
C MET A 7 -6.72 0.19 9.77
N ILE A 8 -7.58 -0.74 10.20
CA ILE A 8 -7.27 -2.18 10.19
C ILE A 8 -7.08 -2.68 8.75
N PHE A 9 -7.97 -2.29 7.84
CA PHE A 9 -7.84 -2.68 6.42
C PHE A 9 -6.64 -2.03 5.74
N ALA A 10 -6.27 -0.80 6.11
CA ALA A 10 -5.03 -0.17 5.64
C ALA A 10 -3.79 -0.97 6.07
N LEU A 11 -3.73 -1.35 7.36
CA LEU A 11 -2.61 -2.14 7.90
C LEU A 11 -2.56 -3.56 7.30
N ALA A 12 -3.71 -4.18 7.07
CA ALA A 12 -3.78 -5.47 6.38
C ALA A 12 -3.28 -5.35 4.92
N GLY A 13 -3.70 -4.31 4.20
CA GLY A 13 -3.21 -4.02 2.85
C GLY A 13 -1.70 -3.78 2.81
N LEU A 14 -1.17 -3.02 3.77
CA LEU A 14 0.27 -2.82 3.93
C LEU A 14 1.00 -4.14 4.18
N MET A 15 0.50 -4.97 5.09
CA MET A 15 1.13 -6.26 5.41
C MET A 15 1.21 -7.16 4.18
N VAL A 16 0.14 -7.25 3.39
CA VAL A 16 0.13 -8.02 2.15
C VAL A 16 1.13 -7.46 1.13
N ALA A 17 1.20 -6.13 0.99
CA ALA A 17 2.13 -5.51 0.06
C ALA A 17 3.58 -5.76 0.45
N VAL A 18 3.95 -5.55 1.72
CA VAL A 18 5.31 -5.77 2.22
C VAL A 18 5.77 -7.21 2.01
N LEU A 19 4.88 -8.18 2.26
CA LEU A 19 5.24 -9.60 2.20
C LEU A 19 5.33 -10.15 0.76
N TYR A 20 4.52 -9.64 -0.17
CA TYR A 20 4.35 -10.29 -1.47
C TYR A 20 4.52 -9.38 -2.68
N LEU A 21 4.22 -8.08 -2.57
CA LEU A 21 4.08 -7.20 -3.74
C LEU A 21 5.25 -6.22 -3.89
N SER A 22 5.72 -5.65 -2.78
CA SER A 22 6.62 -4.50 -2.82
C SER A 22 8.01 -4.84 -3.35
N SER A 23 8.53 -6.05 -3.10
CA SER A 23 9.80 -6.52 -3.68
C SER A 23 9.67 -6.79 -5.18
N GLU A 24 8.57 -7.43 -5.60
CA GLU A 24 8.33 -7.80 -7.01
C GLU A 24 8.14 -6.56 -7.87
N VAL A 25 7.35 -5.59 -7.38
CA VAL A 25 7.15 -4.30 -8.06
C VAL A 25 8.46 -3.52 -8.11
N ALA A 26 9.26 -3.51 -7.05
CA ALA A 26 10.54 -2.81 -7.04
C ALA A 26 11.54 -3.42 -8.05
N ASN A 27 11.61 -4.76 -8.13
CA ASN A 27 12.42 -5.45 -9.14
C ASN A 27 11.95 -5.13 -10.57
N TRP A 28 10.64 -5.11 -10.80
CA TRP A 28 10.06 -4.76 -12.10
C TRP A 28 10.36 -3.31 -12.50
N VAL A 29 10.22 -2.35 -11.57
CA VAL A 29 10.53 -0.93 -11.82
C VAL A 29 12.01 -0.75 -12.17
N VAL A 30 12.90 -1.42 -11.44
CA VAL A 30 14.34 -1.40 -11.73
C VAL A 30 14.63 -2.04 -13.09
N ALA A 31 14.00 -3.17 -13.43
CA ALA A 31 14.20 -3.81 -14.74
C ALA A 31 13.77 -2.96 -15.93
N GLN A 32 12.86 -1.99 -15.73
CA GLN A 32 12.36 -1.11 -16.79
C GLN A 32 13.30 0.07 -17.09
N GLN A 33 14.33 0.30 -16.26
CA GLN A 33 15.24 1.44 -16.39
C GLN A 33 16.70 0.99 -16.54
N SER A 34 17.48 1.75 -17.30
CA SER A 34 18.94 1.59 -17.37
C SER A 34 19.58 2.49 -16.31
N PHE A 35 20.44 1.92 -15.48
CA PHE A 35 21.16 2.66 -14.44
C PHE A 35 22.64 2.74 -14.76
N ASP A 36 23.21 3.94 -14.62
CA ASP A 36 24.65 4.18 -14.79
C ASP A 36 25.48 3.60 -13.65
N SER A 37 24.85 3.34 -12.49
CA SER A 37 25.52 2.77 -11.32
C SER A 37 24.60 1.86 -10.51
N PRO A 38 25.17 0.85 -9.81
CA PRO A 38 24.40 -0.02 -8.91
C PRO A 38 23.70 0.75 -7.77
N ASP A 39 24.30 1.86 -7.33
CA ASP A 39 23.78 2.68 -6.23
C ASP A 39 22.47 3.41 -6.63
N SER A 40 22.39 3.85 -7.88
CA SER A 40 21.18 4.44 -8.46
C SER A 40 20.05 3.41 -8.56
N ALA A 41 20.36 2.18 -8.98
CA ALA A 41 19.40 1.07 -9.01
C ALA A 41 18.86 0.72 -7.61
N GLY A 42 19.73 0.70 -6.59
CA GLY A 42 19.33 0.45 -5.21
C GLY A 42 18.41 1.54 -4.64
N SER A 43 18.69 2.80 -4.95
CA SER A 43 17.83 3.93 -4.55
C SER A 43 16.45 3.87 -5.20
N MET A 44 16.38 3.52 -6.49
CA MET A 44 15.12 3.36 -7.21
C MET A 44 14.31 2.17 -6.70
N HIS A 45 14.98 1.06 -6.39
CA HIS A 45 14.34 -0.11 -5.76
C HIS A 45 13.66 0.28 -4.45
N MET A 46 14.38 1.00 -3.58
CA MET A 46 13.86 1.45 -2.30
C MET A 46 12.69 2.43 -2.46
N LEU A 47 12.78 3.35 -3.42
CA LEU A 47 11.69 4.27 -3.76
C LEU A 47 10.44 3.50 -4.21
N ALA A 48 10.59 2.55 -5.12
CA ALA A 48 9.49 1.74 -5.63
C ALA A 48 8.88 0.86 -4.54
N PHE A 49 9.69 0.33 -3.63
CA PHE A 49 9.23 -0.44 -2.47
C PHE A 49 8.36 0.42 -1.54
N ILE A 50 8.83 1.62 -1.16
CA ILE A 50 8.09 2.56 -0.31
C ILE A 50 6.82 3.04 -1.01
N ALA A 51 6.90 3.37 -2.29
CA ALA A 51 5.75 3.81 -3.08
C ALA A 51 4.67 2.72 -3.16
N THR A 52 5.04 1.46 -3.35
CA THR A 52 4.12 0.32 -3.39
C THR A 52 3.43 0.12 -2.03
N ASN A 53 4.19 0.19 -0.94
CA ASN A 53 3.64 0.11 0.42
C ASN A 53 2.66 1.26 0.71
N PHE A 54 3.01 2.48 0.29
CA PHE A 54 2.13 3.63 0.46
C PHE A 54 0.84 3.50 -0.36
N ALA A 55 0.93 3.04 -1.60
CA ALA A 55 -0.24 2.75 -2.43
C ALA A 55 -1.14 1.68 -1.78
N ALA A 56 -0.54 0.63 -1.22
CA ALA A 56 -1.28 -0.42 -0.51
C ALA A 56 -2.00 0.09 0.74
N LEU A 57 -1.38 1.00 1.51
CA LEU A 57 -2.04 1.68 2.63
C LEU A 57 -3.27 2.46 2.17
N VAL A 58 -3.13 3.25 1.10
CA VAL A 58 -4.23 4.05 0.56
C VAL A 58 -5.37 3.14 0.06
N VAL A 59 -5.04 2.08 -0.67
CA VAL A 59 -6.03 1.12 -1.18
C VAL A 59 -6.74 0.41 -0.02
N GLY A 60 -5.99 -0.13 0.94
CA GLY A 60 -6.56 -0.79 2.11
C GLY A 60 -7.44 0.15 2.93
N TRP A 61 -7.04 1.41 3.08
CA TRP A 61 -7.84 2.43 3.74
C TRP A 61 -9.16 2.69 3.00
N ILE A 62 -9.13 2.90 1.68
CA ILE A 62 -10.33 3.12 0.85
C ILE A 62 -11.28 1.92 0.94
N VAL A 63 -10.76 0.69 0.82
CA VAL A 63 -11.55 -0.54 0.96
C VAL A 63 -12.22 -0.59 2.33
N GLY A 64 -11.46 -0.28 3.39
CA GLY A 64 -12.01 -0.24 4.73
C GLY A 64 -13.09 0.82 4.93
N TRP A 65 -13.01 1.98 4.24
CA TRP A 65 -14.09 2.97 4.21
C TRP A 65 -15.36 2.42 3.56
N ILE A 66 -15.23 1.76 2.40
CA ILE A 66 -16.36 1.16 1.69
C ILE A 66 -17.05 0.11 2.58
N VAL A 67 -16.27 -0.81 3.15
CA VAL A 67 -16.77 -1.85 4.06
C VAL A 67 -17.41 -1.25 5.32
N ALA A 68 -16.89 -0.13 5.82
CA ALA A 68 -17.37 0.50 7.03
C ALA A 68 -18.53 1.49 6.82
N THR A 69 -18.93 1.75 5.57
CA THR A 69 -20.04 2.63 5.19
C THR A 69 -21.38 2.25 5.85
N PRO A 70 -21.83 0.99 5.87
CA PRO A 70 -23.11 0.61 6.50
C PRO A 70 -23.15 0.83 8.01
N PHE A 71 -22.01 0.73 8.71
CA PHE A 71 -21.93 0.97 10.16
C PHE A 71 -21.99 2.45 10.55
N ALA A 72 -22.03 3.37 9.57
CA ALA A 72 -22.24 4.78 9.83
C ALA A 72 -23.73 5.17 9.92
N GLY A 73 -24.66 4.27 9.54
CA GLY A 73 -26.10 4.50 9.59
C GLY A 73 -26.76 4.24 10.95
N ASP A 74 -26.08 3.51 11.84
CA ASP A 74 -26.63 3.07 13.14
C ASP A 74 -26.61 4.16 14.23
N GLU A 75 -25.95 5.30 13.99
CA GLU A 75 -25.88 6.43 14.94
C GLU A 75 -26.96 7.50 14.71
N ALA A 76 -27.95 7.23 13.84
CA ALA A 76 -29.09 8.11 13.55
C ALA A 76 -30.43 7.60 14.10
N GLY A 77 -30.42 6.57 14.96
CA GLY A 77 -31.60 5.99 15.61
C GLY A 77 -31.78 6.43 17.05
#